data_AF-A0A350EUU4-F1
#
_entry.id   AF-A0A350EUU4-F1
#
_cell.length_a   1.000
_cell.length_b   1.000
_cell.length_c   1.000
_cell.angle_alpha   90.00
_cell.angle_beta   90.00
_cell.angle_gamma   90.00
#
_symmetry.space_group_name_H-M   'P 1'
#
loop_
_entity.id
_entity.type
_entity.pdbx_description
1 polymer ?
#
loop_
_entity_poly.entity_id
_entity_poly.type
_entity_poly.pdbx_seq_one_letter_code
_entity_poly.pdbx_strand_id
1 'polypeptide(L)'
;DHEVVEVDPRANRRIKAIKYQFSEHQGSAQRLPNGNTLIVSGYSRKIDEVDESGTVVWSLNTPDRVARALRYGPEYPGVAFLREK
;
A
#
# COMPACT_ATOMS: atom_id res chain seq x y z
N ASP A 1 11.37 -1.31 -11.35
CA ASP A 1 11.42 -0.76 -9.98
C ASP A 1 10.83 -1.76 -8.99
N HIS A 2 11.58 -2.06 -7.93
CA HIS A 2 11.27 -3.11 -6.94
C HIS A 2 11.24 -2.55 -5.51
N GLU A 3 10.73 -1.33 -5.35
CA GLU A 3 10.72 -0.65 -4.07
C GLU A 3 9.60 0.37 -3.96
N VAL A 4 9.05 0.51 -2.76
CA VAL A 4 8.28 1.68 -2.35
C VAL A 4 9.26 2.72 -1.85
N VAL A 5 9.16 3.95 -2.35
CA VAL A 5 10.02 5.05 -1.90
C VAL A 5 9.20 6.11 -1.18
N GLU A 6 9.74 6.62 -0.09
CA GLU A 6 9.29 7.87 0.50
C GLU A 6 10.21 8.99 0.06
N VAL A 7 9.64 10.15 -0.21
CA VAL A 7 10.36 11.31 -0.71
C VAL A 7 10.11 12.52 0.18
N ASP A 8 11.13 13.34 0.35
CA ASP A 8 11.00 14.68 0.87
C ASP A 8 10.83 15.63 -0.32
N PRO A 9 9.62 16.19 -0.53
CA PRO A 9 9.37 17.08 -1.65
C PRO A 9 10.05 18.45 -1.51
N ARG A 10 10.40 18.87 -0.28
CA ARG A 10 11.07 20.17 -0.05
C ARG A 10 12.54 20.09 -0.44
N ALA A 11 13.19 18.98 -0.10
CA ALA A 11 14.58 18.72 -0.44
C ALA A 11 14.77 17.97 -1.78
N ASN A 12 13.67 17.61 -2.45
CA ASN A 12 13.64 16.83 -3.70
C ASN A 12 14.52 15.56 -3.65
N ARG A 13 14.38 14.75 -2.59
CA ARG A 13 15.19 13.54 -2.39
C ARG A 13 14.39 12.37 -1.83
N ARG A 14 14.86 11.15 -2.07
CA ARG A 14 14.36 9.95 -1.38
C ARG A 14 14.83 9.97 0.08
N ILE A 15 13.94 9.58 1.00
CA ILE A 15 14.24 9.47 2.44
C ILE A 15 14.13 8.05 2.99
N LYS A 16 13.36 7.17 2.33
CA LYS A 16 13.24 5.75 2.68
C LYS A 16 12.94 4.92 1.44
N ALA A 17 13.38 3.66 1.47
CA ALA A 17 13.01 2.65 0.48
C ALA A 17 12.64 1.36 1.20
N ILE A 18 11.52 0.76 0.80
CA ILE A 18 11.08 -0.57 1.24
C ILE A 18 11.16 -1.49 0.03
N LYS A 19 11.99 -2.53 0.10
CA LYS A 19 12.10 -3.50 -1.00
C LYS A 19 10.80 -4.27 -1.13
N TYR A 20 10.30 -4.36 -2.36
CA TYR A 20 9.05 -5.06 -2.67
C TYR A 20 9.03 -5.53 -4.12
N GLN A 21 8.56 -6.74 -4.36
CA GLN A 21 8.48 -7.30 -5.71
C GLN A 21 7.16 -6.90 -6.39
N PHE A 22 7.17 -5.73 -7.02
CA PHE A 22 6.07 -5.29 -7.89
C PHE A 22 5.95 -6.15 -9.14
N SER A 23 4.73 -6.22 -9.69
CA SER A 23 4.51 -6.64 -11.07
C SER A 23 5.16 -5.68 -12.05
N GLU A 24 5.44 -6.15 -13.26
CA GLU A 24 6.09 -5.36 -14.31
C GLU A 24 5.33 -4.07 -14.66
N HIS A 25 4.02 -4.06 -14.45
CA HIS A 25 3.16 -2.93 -14.78
C HIS A 25 2.25 -2.60 -13.60
N GLN A 26 2.20 -1.31 -13.26
CA GLN A 26 1.26 -0.68 -12.34
C GLN A 26 1.37 -1.12 -10.87
N GLY A 27 1.68 -0.15 -10.01
CA GLY A 27 1.62 -0.30 -8.57
C GLY A 27 1.19 0.98 -7.88
N SER A 28 0.76 0.84 -6.63
CA SER A 28 0.50 1.99 -5.76
C SER A 28 0.89 1.64 -4.33
N ALA A 29 1.16 2.65 -3.51
CA ALA A 29 1.45 2.49 -2.10
C ALA A 29 0.75 3.58 -1.28
N GLN A 30 0.32 3.23 -0.06
CA GLN A 30 -0.25 4.13 0.93
C GLN A 30 0.39 3.86 2.29
N ARG A 31 1.04 4.87 2.88
CA ARG A 31 1.48 4.82 4.28
C ARG A 31 0.26 4.86 5.20
N LEU A 32 0.25 3.98 6.20
CA LEU A 32 -0.83 3.87 7.20
C LEU A 32 -0.41 4.48 8.55
N PRO A 33 -1.36 4.91 9.40
CA PRO A 33 -1.06 5.54 10.69
C PRO A 33 -0.29 4.65 11.67
N ASN A 34 -0.36 3.32 11.53
CA ASN A 34 0.36 2.36 12.36
C ASN A 34 1.82 2.14 11.91
N GLY A 35 2.31 2.88 10.92
CA GLY A 35 3.65 2.74 10.36
C GLY A 35 3.75 1.74 9.20
N ASN A 36 2.74 0.91 8.96
CA ASN A 36 2.73 -0.03 7.84
C ASN A 36 2.50 0.68 6.50
N THR A 37 2.76 -0.02 5.40
CA THR A 37 2.45 0.43 4.04
C THR A 37 1.52 -0.57 3.37
N LEU A 38 0.38 -0.10 2.87
CA LEU A 38 -0.45 -0.86 1.94
C LEU A 38 0.10 -0.71 0.52
N ILE A 39 0.36 -1.81 -0.16
CA ILE A 39 0.97 -1.87 -1.49
C ILE A 39 0.02 -2.63 -2.41
N VAL A 40 -0.19 -2.08 -3.62
CA VAL A 40 -0.87 -2.77 -4.72
C VAL A 40 0.15 -3.15 -5.78
N SER A 41 0.17 -4.43 -6.13
CA SER A 41 0.86 -4.99 -7.30
C SER A 41 -0.20 -5.36 -8.34
N GLY A 42 -0.50 -4.42 -9.25
CA GLY A 42 -1.76 -4.42 -9.99
C GLY A 42 -1.91 -5.59 -10.96
N TYR A 43 -0.86 -5.92 -11.71
CA TYR A 43 -0.88 -7.02 -12.68
C TYR A 43 -0.70 -8.38 -11.99
N SER A 44 -0.01 -8.42 -10.85
CA SER A 44 0.02 -9.61 -9.98
C SER A 44 -1.30 -9.85 -9.26
N ARG A 45 -2.26 -8.90 -9.32
CA ARG A 45 -3.57 -8.98 -8.65
C ARG A 45 -3.42 -9.18 -7.14
N LYS A 46 -2.46 -8.46 -6.56
CA LYS A 46 -2.07 -8.64 -5.16
C LYS A 46 -2.08 -7.31 -4.43
N ILE A 47 -2.61 -7.34 -3.21
CA ILE A 47 -2.54 -6.24 -2.26
C ILE A 47 -1.83 -6.78 -1.02
N ASP A 48 -0.72 -6.17 -0.64
CA ASP A 48 0.04 -6.55 0.55
C ASP A 48 0.09 -5.36 1.51
N GLU A 49 0.04 -5.65 2.81
CA GLU A 49 0.46 -4.71 3.83
C GLU A 49 1.81 -5.16 4.36
N VAL A 50 2.78 -4.25 4.35
CA VAL A 50 4.13 -4.50 4.85
C VAL A 50 4.42 -3.61 6.05
N ASP A 51 5.20 -4.12 7.01
CA ASP A 51 5.77 -3.30 8.07
C ASP A 51 6.94 -2.45 7.55
N GLU A 52 7.56 -1.68 8.44
CA GLU A 52 8.69 -0.81 8.09
C GLU A 52 9.94 -1.54 7.59
N SER A 53 10.10 -2.84 7.93
CA SER A 53 11.21 -3.67 7.48
C SER A 53 10.95 -4.26 6.08
N GLY A 54 9.71 -4.17 5.58
CA GLY A 54 9.27 -4.81 4.34
C GLY A 54 8.69 -6.21 4.53
N THR A 55 8.50 -6.65 5.77
CA THR A 55 7.84 -7.93 6.08
C THR A 55 6.36 -7.80 5.79
N VAL A 56 5.80 -8.75 5.02
CA VAL A 56 4.35 -8.81 4.76
C VAL A 56 3.62 -9.24 6.02
N VAL A 57 2.74 -8.37 6.53
CA VAL A 57 1.92 -8.61 7.73
C VAL A 57 0.45 -8.88 7.39
N TRP A 58 0.01 -8.59 6.17
CA TRP A 58 -1.30 -8.97 5.63
C TRP A 58 -1.23 -9.05 4.11
N SER A 59 -2.08 -9.90 3.49
CA SER A 59 -2.11 -10.09 2.05
C SER A 59 -3.51 -10.43 1.55
N LEU A 60 -3.83 -10.01 0.33
CA LEU A 60 -5.03 -10.35 -0.41
C LEU A 60 -4.72 -10.57 -1.89
N ASN A 61 -5.17 -11.70 -2.43
CA ASN A 61 -5.23 -11.94 -3.87
C ASN A 61 -6.61 -11.52 -4.39
N THR A 62 -6.64 -10.77 -5.49
CA THR A 62 -7.87 -10.30 -6.13
C THR A 62 -8.16 -11.12 -7.40
N PRO A 63 -9.43 -11.31 -7.79
CA PRO A 63 -9.75 -12.02 -9.03
C PRO A 63 -9.25 -11.27 -10.27
N ASP A 64 -9.38 -9.93 -10.22
CA ASP A 64 -9.05 -9.00 -11.30
C ASP A 64 -7.90 -8.08 -10.94
N ARG A 65 -7.44 -7.30 -11.93
CA ARG A 65 -6.40 -6.28 -11.73
C ARG A 65 -6.93 -5.15 -10.87
N VAL A 66 -6.11 -4.71 -9.92
CA VAL A 66 -6.41 -3.57 -9.05
C VAL A 66 -5.46 -2.44 -9.37
N ALA A 67 -6.03 -1.28 -9.72
CA ALA A 67 -5.23 -0.12 -10.05
C ALA A 67 -4.67 0.59 -8.81
N ARG A 68 -5.51 0.67 -7.77
CA ARG A 68 -5.24 1.33 -6.49
C ARG A 68 -6.17 0.76 -5.44
N ALA A 69 -5.69 0.68 -4.22
CA ALA A 69 -6.48 0.39 -3.03
C ALA A 69 -6.15 1.43 -1.97
N LEU A 70 -7.13 1.74 -1.13
CA LEU A 70 -6.97 2.61 0.01
C LEU A 70 -7.46 1.88 1.26
N ARG A 71 -6.72 2.00 2.35
CA ARG A 71 -7.14 1.55 3.67
C ARG A 71 -7.46 2.77 4.51
N TYR A 72 -8.68 2.78 5.02
CA TYR A 72 -9.15 3.76 5.98
C TYR A 72 -9.18 3.13 7.36
N GLY A 73 -8.85 3.92 8.38
CA GLY A 73 -9.10 3.52 9.76
C GLY A 73 -10.59 3.30 9.96
N PRO A 74 -10.98 2.41 10.90
CA PRO A 74 -12.39 2.11 11.10
C PRO A 74 -13.17 3.37 11.51
N GLU A 75 -12.54 4.31 12.22
CA GLU A 75 -13.13 5.58 12.65
C GLU A 75 -13.24 6.65 11.55
N TYR A 76 -12.78 6.37 10.32
CA TYR A 76 -12.87 7.34 9.25
C TYR A 76 -14.35 7.58 8.87
N PRO A 77 -14.88 8.82 8.96
CA PRO A 77 -16.32 9.07 8.77
C PRO A 77 -16.85 8.60 7.41
N GLY A 78 -16.00 8.64 6.37
CA GLY A 78 -16.35 8.20 5.03
C GLY A 78 -16.54 6.69 4.86
N VAL A 79 -16.29 5.87 5.88
CA VAL A 79 -16.56 4.42 5.88
C VAL A 79 -17.49 3.97 7.01
N ALA A 80 -18.15 4.90 7.71
CA ALA A 80 -19.03 4.58 8.83
C ALA A 80 -20.14 3.58 8.45
N PHE A 81 -20.65 3.66 7.21
CA PHE A 81 -21.67 2.76 6.65
C PHE A 81 -21.26 1.27 6.61
N LEU A 82 -19.96 0.95 6.71
CA LEU A 82 -19.48 -0.44 6.77
C LEU A 82 -19.68 -1.08 8.15
N ARG A 83 -19.95 -0.29 9.20
CA ARG A 83 -20.17 -0.76 10.58
C ARG A 83 -21.62 -1.12 10.88
N GLU A 84 -22.54 -0.68 10.03
CA GLU A 84 -23.99 -0.84 10.22
C GLU A 84 -24.53 -2.15 9.62
N LYS A 85 -23.65 -3.03 9.13
CA LYS A 85 -23.96 -4.36 8.62
C LYS A 85 -23.30 -5.44 9.46
#